data_AF-A0A2V6KA82-F1
#
_entry.id   AF-A0A2V6KA82-F1
#
_cell.length_a   1.000
_cell.length_b   1.000
_cell.length_c   1.000
_cell.angle_alpha   90.00
_cell.angle_beta   90.00
_cell.angle_gamma   90.00
#
_symmetry.space_group_name_H-M   'P 1'
#
loop_
_entity.id
_entity.type
_entity.pdbx_description
1 polymer ?
#
loop_
_entity_poly.entity_id
_entity_poly.type
_entity_poly.pdbx_seq_one_letter_code
_entity_poly.pdbx_strand_id
1 'polypeptide(L)'
;MKKQNACSTKAQFVRGGFYVLLLIFVFLIRFALAQQNIVKPTGVLDAHLVSIRPPVSRQQVIYDRYNNVETKIPFSPGPTATSTATASATATHTPTPCGQYWTTAGTLLIVPGTSDTGNHCDNCDTAVTLPFPFRLYGVTYTSVMVSSNGRLDFLCNNEPAGGFGVCLPAGSRNCPFDYTIFPLWTALDTDIGLVGCSTWANGCGIFTSISGTAPNRIFNIEWHALLNFTSNTPQDFEVRLYENDPNQRFDVIYGTVGNAFGLNYLWVGGVQGPPGFFTEDFCQTGVSPPRTNVSRTYTFVPCGSPTPTSTPTATATATATVTPTITPNATTTATPTPTARPTPTVRPNITPRTRPTPPPRSIP
;
A
#
# COMPACT_ATOMS: atom_id res chain seq x y z
N MET A 1 -44.09 51.03 53.41
CA MET A 1 -44.24 49.65 53.92
C MET A 1 -43.23 48.75 53.22
N LYS A 2 -42.27 48.19 53.98
CA LYS A 2 -41.24 47.24 53.51
C LYS A 2 -41.85 45.85 53.32
N LYS A 3 -41.49 45.14 52.25
CA LYS A 3 -41.41 43.67 52.25
C LYS A 3 -40.33 43.23 51.25
N GLN A 4 -39.12 43.03 51.75
CA GLN A 4 -38.05 42.32 51.04
C GLN A 4 -38.36 40.82 51.12
N ASN A 5 -38.50 40.18 49.97
CA ASN A 5 -38.61 38.73 49.86
C ASN A 5 -37.23 38.10 50.10
N ALA A 6 -36.99 37.63 51.32
CA ALA A 6 -35.84 36.80 51.62
C ALA A 6 -36.03 35.42 50.96
N CYS A 7 -35.40 35.21 49.80
CA CYS A 7 -35.24 33.88 49.22
C CYS A 7 -34.38 33.05 50.19
N SER A 8 -34.97 32.01 50.77
CA SER A 8 -34.37 31.20 51.84
C SER A 8 -33.10 30.50 51.35
N THR A 9 -31.94 31.03 51.77
CA THR A 9 -30.60 30.49 51.49
C THR A 9 -30.50 29.00 51.86
N LYS A 10 -31.29 28.54 52.83
CA LYS A 10 -31.38 27.13 53.23
C LYS A 10 -31.87 26.21 52.10
N ALA A 11 -32.81 26.68 51.26
CA ALA A 11 -33.33 25.87 50.14
C ALA A 11 -32.27 25.64 49.05
N GLN A 12 -31.36 26.61 48.85
CA GLN A 12 -30.27 26.47 47.87
C GLN A 12 -29.17 25.53 48.38
N PHE A 13 -28.84 25.54 49.67
CA PHE A 13 -27.90 24.59 50.25
C PHE A 13 -28.43 23.14 50.21
N VAL A 14 -29.72 22.93 50.45
CA VAL A 14 -30.34 21.59 50.35
C VAL A 14 -30.31 21.09 48.90
N ARG A 15 -30.61 21.97 47.93
CA ARG A 15 -30.58 21.62 46.51
C ARG A 15 -29.15 21.33 46.02
N GLY A 16 -28.17 22.14 46.44
CA GLY A 16 -26.75 21.90 46.15
C GLY A 16 -26.23 20.61 46.78
N GLY A 17 -26.60 20.33 48.04
CA GLY A 17 -26.25 19.08 48.72
C GLY A 17 -26.80 17.84 48.00
N PHE A 18 -28.03 17.91 47.48
CA PHE A 18 -28.63 16.83 46.70
C PHE A 18 -27.87 16.54 45.40
N TYR A 19 -27.44 17.58 44.68
CA TYR A 19 -26.65 17.41 43.45
C TYR A 19 -25.25 16.83 43.71
N VAL A 20 -24.61 17.23 44.80
CA VAL A 20 -23.31 16.66 45.20
C VAL A 20 -23.44 15.18 45.57
N LEU A 21 -24.49 14.82 46.31
CA LEU A 21 -24.76 13.42 46.67
C LEU A 21 -25.05 12.57 45.42
N LEU A 22 -25.82 13.10 44.47
CA LEU A 22 -26.10 12.43 43.19
C LEU A 22 -24.81 12.19 42.39
N LEU A 23 -23.92 13.17 42.31
CA LEU A 23 -22.62 13.04 41.63
C LEU A 23 -21.75 11.96 42.29
N ILE A 24 -21.66 11.95 43.63
CA ILE A 24 -20.91 10.94 44.38
C ILE A 24 -21.46 9.54 44.08
N PHE A 25 -22.79 9.35 44.08
CA PHE A 25 -23.41 8.06 43.76
C PHE A 25 -23.11 7.60 42.33
N VAL A 26 -23.15 8.50 41.33
CA VAL A 26 -22.83 8.16 39.94
C VAL A 26 -21.37 7.71 39.80
N PHE A 27 -20.43 8.37 40.49
CA PHE A 27 -19.02 7.98 40.47
C PHE A 27 -18.77 6.64 41.18
N LEU A 28 -19.40 6.42 42.35
CA LEU A 28 -19.26 5.16 43.09
C LEU A 28 -19.82 3.96 42.32
N ILE A 29 -20.96 4.12 41.63
CA ILE A 29 -21.54 3.07 40.79
C ILE A 29 -20.64 2.76 39.58
N ARG A 30 -20.11 3.79 38.91
CA ARG A 30 -19.16 3.61 37.79
C ARG A 30 -17.87 2.92 38.24
N PHE A 31 -17.35 3.27 39.42
CA PHE A 31 -16.15 2.66 39.99
C PHE A 31 -16.40 1.20 40.39
N ALA A 32 -17.56 0.89 40.99
CA ALA A 32 -17.95 -0.48 41.33
C ALA A 32 -18.15 -1.36 40.08
N LEU A 33 -18.76 -0.83 39.01
CA LEU A 33 -18.90 -1.54 37.73
C LEU A 33 -17.56 -1.73 37.00
N ALA A 34 -16.61 -0.79 37.15
CA ALA A 34 -15.26 -0.94 36.61
C ALA A 34 -14.46 -2.04 37.32
N GLN A 35 -14.70 -2.26 38.62
CA GLN A 35 -14.08 -3.34 39.40
C GLN A 35 -14.64 -4.74 39.05
N GLN A 36 -15.83 -4.83 38.45
CA GLN A 36 -16.43 -6.11 38.05
C GLN A 36 -15.83 -6.72 36.76
N ASN A 37 -15.10 -5.92 35.97
CA ASN A 37 -14.48 -6.37 34.70
C ASN A 37 -12.98 -6.66 34.81
N ILE A 38 -12.40 -6.66 36.02
CA ILE A 38 -11.01 -7.10 36.22
C ILE A 38 -10.99 -8.63 36.33
N VAL A 39 -10.91 -9.29 35.17
CA VAL A 39 -10.48 -10.68 35.07
C VAL A 39 -9.04 -10.76 35.57
N LYS A 40 -8.81 -11.58 36.62
CA LYS A 40 -7.44 -11.91 37.06
C LYS A 40 -6.70 -12.59 35.90
N PRO A 41 -5.47 -12.17 35.54
CA PRO A 41 -4.70 -12.86 34.53
C PRO A 41 -4.11 -14.14 35.13
N THR A 42 -4.78 -15.27 34.97
CA THR A 42 -4.11 -16.57 35.01
C THR A 42 -3.66 -16.88 33.59
N GLY A 43 -2.39 -16.65 33.31
CA GLY A 43 -1.80 -16.88 32.01
C GLY A 43 -1.81 -18.36 31.64
N VAL A 44 -2.32 -18.67 30.45
CA VAL A 44 -1.81 -19.71 29.54
C VAL A 44 -2.18 -19.24 28.12
N LEU A 45 -1.17 -19.13 27.25
CA LEU A 45 -1.29 -18.81 25.83
C LEU A 45 -1.86 -20.02 25.06
N ASP A 46 -2.78 -19.70 24.14
CA ASP A 46 -3.21 -20.41 22.93
C ASP A 46 -2.81 -21.89 22.75
N ALA A 47 -3.82 -22.76 22.86
CA ALA A 47 -3.79 -24.09 22.29
C ALA A 47 -3.92 -24.00 20.76
N HIS A 48 -2.79 -24.16 20.07
CA HIS A 48 -2.74 -24.43 18.64
C HIS A 48 -3.40 -25.80 18.38
N LEU A 49 -4.47 -25.84 17.59
CA LEU A 49 -5.07 -27.10 17.14
C LEU A 49 -4.08 -27.80 16.19
N VAL A 50 -3.37 -28.80 16.72
CA VAL A 50 -2.61 -29.77 15.93
C VAL A 50 -3.60 -30.83 15.42
N SER A 51 -3.72 -30.95 14.10
CA SER A 51 -4.43 -32.07 13.47
C SER A 51 -3.67 -33.37 13.71
N ILE A 52 -4.10 -34.13 14.71
CA ILE A 52 -3.53 -35.44 15.04
C ILE A 52 -4.05 -36.46 14.01
N ARG A 53 -3.15 -37.05 13.21
CA ARG A 53 -3.48 -38.26 12.43
C ARG A 53 -3.88 -39.39 13.39
N PRO A 54 -4.89 -40.22 13.08
CA PRO A 54 -5.23 -41.34 13.95
C PRO A 54 -4.08 -42.36 14.02
N PRO A 55 -3.92 -43.07 15.15
CA PRO A 55 -2.84 -44.03 15.32
C PRO A 55 -3.01 -45.22 14.37
N VAL A 56 -1.95 -45.49 13.61
CA VAL A 56 -1.86 -46.65 12.71
C VAL A 56 -1.80 -47.92 13.57
N SER A 57 -2.59 -48.94 13.22
CA SER A 57 -2.65 -50.19 13.98
C SER A 57 -1.34 -50.99 13.88
N ARG A 58 -1.04 -51.78 14.91
CA ARG A 58 0.17 -52.60 15.03
C ARG A 58 0.37 -53.61 13.87
N GLN A 59 -0.67 -53.86 13.08
CA GLN A 59 -0.65 -54.76 11.93
C GLN A 59 -0.02 -54.11 10.68
N GLN A 60 -0.07 -52.79 10.52
CA GLN A 60 0.46 -52.10 9.33
C GLN A 60 1.98 -51.88 9.43
N VAL A 61 2.51 -51.71 10.65
CA VAL A 61 3.96 -51.62 10.92
C VAL A 61 4.70 -52.95 10.64
N ILE A 62 4.00 -54.08 10.69
CA ILE A 62 4.57 -55.40 10.36
C ILE A 62 4.57 -55.61 8.84
N TYR A 63 3.57 -55.08 8.14
CA TYR A 63 3.46 -55.17 6.67
C TYR A 63 4.54 -54.35 5.95
N ASP A 64 4.86 -53.14 6.45
CA ASP A 64 5.89 -52.28 5.85
C ASP A 64 7.33 -52.79 6.11
N ARG A 65 7.53 -53.64 7.13
CA ARG A 65 8.85 -54.17 7.48
C ARG A 65 9.24 -55.43 6.68
N TYR A 66 8.28 -56.09 6.04
CA TYR A 66 8.52 -57.32 5.25
C TYR A 66 8.72 -57.07 3.75
N ASN A 67 8.36 -55.88 3.23
CA ASN A 67 8.41 -55.56 1.80
C ASN A 67 9.67 -54.80 1.35
N ASN A 68 10.62 -54.50 2.24
CA ASN A 68 11.87 -53.80 1.90
C ASN A 68 13.11 -54.70 1.94
N VAL A 69 13.05 -55.86 1.29
CA VAL A 69 14.26 -56.64 0.97
C VAL A 69 14.44 -56.66 -0.55
N GLU A 70 15.02 -55.60 -1.08
CA GLU A 70 15.46 -55.55 -2.48
C GLU A 70 16.79 -56.31 -2.59
N THR A 71 16.77 -57.38 -3.38
CA THR A 71 17.90 -58.25 -3.70
C THR A 71 18.90 -57.52 -4.59
N LYS A 72 20.07 -57.17 -4.04
CA LYS A 72 21.15 -56.51 -4.80
C LYS A 72 21.97 -57.54 -5.60
N ILE A 73 21.80 -57.53 -6.91
CA ILE A 73 22.69 -58.22 -7.88
C ILE A 73 23.85 -57.25 -8.22
N PRO A 74 25.13 -57.67 -8.25
CA PRO A 74 26.22 -56.76 -8.58
C PRO A 74 26.28 -56.49 -10.09
N PHE A 75 26.01 -55.24 -10.50
CA PHE A 75 26.33 -54.71 -11.83
C PHE A 75 27.67 -53.96 -11.83
N SER A 76 28.38 -54.12 -12.94
CA SER A 76 29.68 -53.55 -13.32
C SER A 76 29.74 -52.01 -13.21
N PRO A 77 30.88 -51.38 -12.87
CA PRO A 77 30.98 -49.93 -12.76
C PRO A 77 30.97 -49.24 -14.14
N GLY A 78 29.88 -48.55 -14.45
CA GLY A 78 29.81 -47.51 -15.48
C GLY A 78 30.25 -46.13 -14.94
N PRO A 79 30.55 -45.16 -15.83
CA PRO A 79 31.18 -43.90 -15.45
C PRO A 79 30.31 -43.06 -14.49
N THR A 80 30.93 -42.58 -13.41
CA THR A 80 30.32 -41.76 -12.37
C THR A 80 30.01 -40.36 -12.91
N ALA A 81 28.74 -39.98 -12.96
CA ALA A 81 28.33 -38.60 -13.19
C ALA A 81 28.57 -37.79 -11.91
N THR A 82 29.53 -36.87 -11.93
CA THR A 82 29.76 -35.91 -10.84
C THR A 82 28.69 -34.81 -10.91
N SER A 83 27.72 -34.83 -10.00
CA SER A 83 26.76 -33.74 -9.86
C SER A 83 27.46 -32.53 -9.21
N THR A 84 27.70 -31.47 -9.97
CA THR A 84 28.08 -30.18 -9.40
C THR A 84 26.85 -29.55 -8.74
N ALA A 85 26.87 -29.39 -7.41
CA ALA A 85 25.79 -28.70 -6.71
C ALA A 85 25.70 -27.25 -7.21
N THR A 86 24.61 -26.93 -7.90
CA THR A 86 24.27 -25.54 -8.23
C THR A 86 23.69 -24.92 -6.96
N ALA A 87 24.31 -23.85 -6.46
CA ALA A 87 23.76 -23.11 -5.33
C ALA A 87 22.40 -22.54 -5.73
N SER A 88 21.33 -23.10 -5.16
CA SER A 88 20.00 -22.49 -5.24
C SER A 88 20.01 -21.29 -4.31
N ALA A 89 19.77 -20.10 -4.86
CA ALA A 89 19.61 -18.89 -4.06
C ALA A 89 18.35 -19.06 -3.20
N THR A 90 18.52 -19.28 -1.89
CA THR A 90 17.42 -19.19 -0.94
C THR A 90 16.97 -17.74 -0.86
N ALA A 91 15.87 -17.40 -1.52
CA ALA A 91 15.25 -16.08 -1.41
C ALA A 91 14.69 -15.92 0.01
N THR A 92 15.47 -15.33 0.92
CA THR A 92 14.99 -14.87 2.23
C THR A 92 14.49 -13.44 2.11
N HIS A 93 13.48 -13.22 1.28
CA HIS A 93 12.67 -12.00 1.34
C HIS A 93 11.27 -12.41 1.75
N THR A 94 10.89 -12.05 2.97
CA THR A 94 9.47 -11.91 3.33
C THR A 94 8.86 -10.99 2.26
N PRO A 95 7.90 -11.47 1.44
CA PRO A 95 7.38 -10.65 0.35
C PRO A 95 6.80 -9.38 0.95
N THR A 96 7.36 -8.23 0.59
CA THR A 96 6.74 -6.94 0.90
C THR A 96 5.35 -6.96 0.25
N PRO A 97 4.26 -6.76 1.02
CA PRO A 97 2.94 -6.56 0.44
C PRO A 97 3.01 -5.52 -0.67
N CYS A 98 2.60 -5.92 -1.87
CA CYS A 98 2.65 -5.09 -3.06
C CYS A 98 1.25 -4.76 -3.57
N GLY A 99 1.14 -3.74 -4.41
CA GLY A 99 -0.16 -3.17 -4.79
C GLY A 99 -0.81 -2.37 -3.66
N GLN A 100 -0.01 -1.87 -2.71
CA GLN A 100 -0.50 -1.23 -1.49
C GLN A 100 0.26 0.06 -1.16
N TYR A 101 -0.38 0.97 -0.44
CA TYR A 101 0.23 2.17 0.12
C TYR A 101 1.01 1.90 1.41
N TRP A 102 2.12 2.61 1.56
CA TRP A 102 2.89 2.65 2.81
C TRP A 102 2.95 4.07 3.34
N THR A 103 2.88 4.20 4.67
CA THR A 103 2.89 5.50 5.35
C THR A 103 4.26 5.83 5.88
N THR A 104 4.72 7.06 5.65
CA THR A 104 5.90 7.64 6.30
C THR A 104 5.49 8.87 7.10
N ALA A 105 5.97 8.97 8.34
CA ALA A 105 5.73 10.14 9.18
C ALA A 105 6.57 11.35 8.72
N GLY A 106 6.00 12.55 8.85
CA GLY A 106 6.71 13.80 8.55
C GLY A 106 6.13 14.99 9.31
N THR A 107 6.61 16.18 8.98
CA THR A 107 6.23 17.46 9.61
C THR A 107 5.90 18.53 8.57
N LEU A 108 5.28 18.14 7.45
CA LEU A 108 4.75 19.11 6.48
C LEU A 108 3.73 20.00 7.16
N LEU A 109 3.68 21.26 6.75
CA LEU A 109 2.71 22.25 7.20
C LEU A 109 1.60 22.39 6.17
N ILE A 110 0.40 22.76 6.62
CA ILE A 110 -0.75 23.06 5.76
C ILE A 110 -0.45 24.23 4.82
N VAL A 111 -0.93 24.16 3.58
CA VAL A 111 -0.91 25.27 2.61
C VAL A 111 -2.34 25.76 2.43
N PRO A 112 -2.72 26.88 3.07
CA PRO A 112 -4.12 27.28 3.16
C PRO A 112 -4.85 27.27 1.82
N GLY A 113 -6.03 26.67 1.84
CA GLY A 113 -7.03 26.72 0.79
C GLY A 113 -7.51 28.16 0.60
N THR A 114 -7.71 28.53 -0.65
CA THR A 114 -8.16 29.89 -1.03
C THR A 114 -9.43 29.86 -1.87
N SER A 115 -9.72 28.73 -2.52
CA SER A 115 -10.96 28.51 -3.26
C SER A 115 -11.91 27.68 -2.43
N ASP A 116 -13.06 28.26 -2.13
CA ASP A 116 -14.17 27.57 -1.48
C ASP A 116 -14.79 26.53 -2.42
N THR A 117 -15.07 25.34 -1.89
CA THR A 117 -15.78 24.28 -2.64
C THR A 117 -17.30 24.43 -2.58
N GLY A 118 -17.80 25.22 -1.62
CA GLY A 118 -19.22 25.32 -1.27
C GLY A 118 -19.69 24.26 -0.26
N ASN A 119 -18.79 23.42 0.25
CA ASN A 119 -19.11 22.47 1.31
C ASN A 119 -19.12 23.19 2.67
N HIS A 120 -20.31 23.54 3.15
CA HIS A 120 -20.57 24.08 4.49
C HIS A 120 -21.80 23.40 5.09
N CYS A 121 -21.66 22.12 5.42
CA CYS A 121 -22.76 21.25 5.80
C CYS A 121 -22.39 20.30 6.96
N ASP A 122 -23.44 19.76 7.60
CA ASP A 122 -23.39 18.48 8.33
C ASP A 122 -23.83 17.33 7.41
N ASN A 123 -23.04 16.25 7.38
CA ASN A 123 -23.25 15.03 6.60
C ASN A 123 -23.57 15.25 5.10
N CYS A 124 -22.65 15.92 4.38
CA CYS A 124 -22.76 16.01 2.93
C CYS A 124 -21.43 15.80 2.20
N ASP A 125 -21.55 15.48 0.91
CA ASP A 125 -20.43 15.36 -0.02
C ASP A 125 -20.56 16.43 -1.11
N THR A 126 -19.43 17.01 -1.50
CA THR A 126 -19.34 17.98 -2.60
C THR A 126 -18.43 17.43 -3.70
N ALA A 127 -18.86 17.53 -4.95
CA ALA A 127 -18.04 17.10 -6.09
C ALA A 127 -16.98 18.16 -6.40
N VAL A 128 -15.70 17.77 -6.41
CA VAL A 128 -14.58 18.63 -6.77
C VAL A 128 -13.93 18.10 -8.04
N THR A 129 -13.76 18.97 -9.04
CA THR A 129 -13.00 18.65 -10.25
C THR A 129 -11.51 18.75 -9.95
N LEU A 130 -10.75 17.72 -10.30
CA LEU A 130 -9.30 17.72 -10.09
C LEU A 130 -8.61 18.54 -11.19
N PRO A 131 -7.66 19.43 -10.84
CA PRO A 131 -6.98 20.28 -11.81
C PRO A 131 -5.99 19.52 -12.72
N PHE A 132 -5.74 18.25 -12.41
CA PHE A 132 -5.01 17.27 -13.19
C PHE A 132 -5.55 15.86 -12.89
N PRO A 133 -5.34 14.88 -13.78
CA PRO A 133 -5.66 13.49 -13.49
C PRO A 133 -4.83 12.97 -12.29
N PHE A 134 -5.50 12.43 -11.28
CA PHE A 134 -4.86 11.80 -10.13
C PHE A 134 -4.98 10.28 -10.22
N ARG A 135 -3.93 9.54 -9.81
CA ARG A 135 -3.93 8.08 -9.84
C ARG A 135 -4.00 7.52 -8.42
N LEU A 136 -4.94 6.62 -8.17
CA LEU A 136 -5.11 5.91 -6.90
C LEU A 136 -5.31 4.42 -7.18
N TYR A 137 -4.46 3.56 -6.61
CA TYR A 137 -4.40 2.11 -6.90
C TYR A 137 -4.36 1.80 -8.42
N GLY A 138 -3.63 2.61 -9.18
CA GLY A 138 -3.45 2.45 -10.62
C GLY A 138 -4.58 3.01 -11.49
N VAL A 139 -5.74 3.35 -10.90
CA VAL A 139 -6.90 3.94 -11.59
C VAL A 139 -6.77 5.45 -11.62
N THR A 140 -7.16 6.07 -12.74
CA THR A 140 -7.06 7.53 -12.96
C THR A 140 -8.41 8.20 -12.75
N TYR A 141 -8.43 9.29 -12.00
CA TYR A 141 -9.61 10.07 -11.66
C TYR A 141 -9.44 11.53 -12.07
N THR A 142 -10.54 12.17 -12.45
CA THR A 142 -10.61 13.61 -12.80
C THR A 142 -11.53 14.39 -11.85
N SER A 143 -12.17 13.72 -10.90
CA SER A 143 -13.02 14.31 -9.88
C SER A 143 -12.97 13.45 -8.62
N VAL A 144 -13.40 14.04 -7.50
CA VAL A 144 -13.50 13.38 -6.21
C VAL A 144 -14.70 13.94 -5.46
N MET A 145 -15.40 13.11 -4.69
CA MET A 145 -16.41 13.56 -3.74
C MET A 145 -15.72 13.81 -2.40
N VAL A 146 -15.73 15.06 -1.92
CA VAL A 146 -15.16 15.44 -0.63
C VAL A 146 -16.26 15.50 0.42
N SER A 147 -16.06 14.77 1.51
CA SER A 147 -17.02 14.64 2.60
C SER A 147 -16.77 15.66 3.69
N SER A 148 -17.83 16.24 4.24
CA SER A 148 -17.76 17.02 5.49
C SER A 148 -17.11 16.20 6.61
N ASN A 149 -17.31 14.88 6.62
CA ASN A 149 -16.77 13.91 7.58
C ASN A 149 -15.33 13.46 7.29
N GLY A 150 -14.55 14.19 6.49
CA GLY A 150 -13.11 13.93 6.33
C GLY A 150 -12.79 12.67 5.51
N ARG A 151 -13.47 12.53 4.36
CA ARG A 151 -13.24 11.48 3.36
C ARG A 151 -13.11 12.08 1.96
N LEU A 152 -12.39 11.37 1.10
CA LEU A 152 -12.33 11.63 -0.34
C LEU A 152 -12.71 10.35 -1.08
N ASP A 153 -13.93 10.29 -1.61
CA ASP A 153 -14.42 9.14 -2.38
C ASP A 153 -14.19 9.37 -3.87
N PHE A 154 -13.36 8.54 -4.49
CA PHE A 154 -13.05 8.66 -5.92
C PHE A 154 -14.00 7.85 -6.81
N LEU A 155 -14.59 6.78 -6.27
CA LEU A 155 -15.47 5.90 -7.02
C LEU A 155 -16.95 6.20 -6.77
N CYS A 156 -17.35 6.33 -5.51
CA CYS A 156 -18.75 6.37 -5.15
C CYS A 156 -19.00 7.16 -3.87
N ASN A 157 -20.01 8.04 -3.92
CA ASN A 157 -20.47 8.83 -2.79
C ASN A 157 -21.10 7.94 -1.70
N ASN A 158 -20.56 8.02 -0.48
CA ASN A 158 -21.04 7.26 0.68
C ASN A 158 -21.68 8.08 1.82
N GLU A 159 -21.81 9.41 1.74
CA GLU A 159 -22.54 10.25 2.71
C GLU A 159 -24.05 10.34 2.31
N PRO A 160 -25.04 10.25 3.24
CA PRO A 160 -25.37 11.38 4.12
C PRO A 160 -25.78 11.01 5.57
N ALA A 161 -25.48 9.82 6.06
CA ALA A 161 -25.95 9.39 7.39
C ALA A 161 -25.00 8.40 8.08
N GLY A 162 -23.70 8.50 7.80
CA GLY A 162 -22.68 7.56 8.25
C GLY A 162 -21.48 8.23 8.90
N GLY A 163 -21.59 9.51 9.29
CA GLY A 163 -20.46 10.35 9.69
C GLY A 163 -19.52 9.81 10.75
N PHE A 164 -19.85 8.70 11.43
CA PHE A 164 -18.92 8.03 12.33
C PHE A 164 -17.96 7.14 11.56
N GLY A 165 -16.67 7.31 11.82
CA GLY A 165 -15.62 6.43 11.30
C GLY A 165 -15.83 4.97 11.72
N VAL A 166 -15.38 4.06 10.88
CA VAL A 166 -15.15 2.64 11.21
C VAL A 166 -13.72 2.27 10.80
N CYS A 167 -13.07 1.39 11.57
CA CYS A 167 -11.72 0.90 11.20
C CYS A 167 -11.72 0.29 9.81
N LEU A 168 -10.60 0.42 9.11
CA LEU A 168 -10.42 -0.12 7.77
C LEU A 168 -10.12 -1.64 7.85
N PRO A 169 -10.59 -2.44 6.87
CA PRO A 169 -11.37 -2.02 5.71
C PRO A 169 -12.82 -1.69 6.09
N ALA A 170 -13.31 -0.54 5.63
CA ALA A 170 -14.68 -0.12 5.82
C ALA A 170 -15.60 -0.95 4.90
N GLY A 171 -16.59 -1.61 5.50
CA GLY A 171 -17.64 -2.32 4.77
C GLY A 171 -18.53 -1.35 3.99
N SER A 172 -19.16 -1.83 2.91
CA SER A 172 -20.01 -1.00 2.05
C SER A 172 -21.16 -0.35 2.83
N ARG A 173 -21.53 0.89 2.43
CA ARG A 173 -22.68 1.63 2.96
C ARG A 173 -23.75 1.83 1.88
N ASN A 174 -23.65 2.92 1.12
CA ASN A 174 -24.41 3.09 -0.13
C ASN A 174 -23.78 2.24 -1.23
N CYS A 175 -22.45 2.13 -1.18
CA CYS A 175 -21.60 1.37 -2.07
C CYS A 175 -20.30 1.00 -1.33
N PRO A 176 -19.40 0.19 -1.92
CA PRO A 176 -18.08 -0.04 -1.35
C PRO A 176 -17.30 1.28 -1.17
N PHE A 177 -16.49 1.37 -0.11
CA PHE A 177 -15.49 2.44 0.09
C PHE A 177 -14.21 2.17 -0.73
N ASP A 178 -14.36 1.56 -1.90
CA ASP A 178 -13.23 1.26 -2.76
C ASP A 178 -12.71 2.56 -3.36
N TYR A 179 -11.39 2.74 -3.35
CA TYR A 179 -10.75 3.98 -3.79
C TYR A 179 -11.21 5.20 -2.98
N THR A 180 -11.14 5.09 -1.65
CA THR A 180 -11.41 6.18 -0.70
C THR A 180 -10.17 6.50 0.12
N ILE A 181 -9.82 7.79 0.22
CA ILE A 181 -8.82 8.28 1.17
C ILE A 181 -9.56 8.77 2.42
N PHE A 182 -9.10 8.35 3.59
CA PHE A 182 -9.62 8.73 4.90
C PHE A 182 -8.55 9.57 5.61
N PRO A 183 -8.45 10.88 5.35
CA PRO A 183 -7.47 11.72 6.06
C PRO A 183 -7.77 11.80 7.55
N LEU A 184 -9.03 12.01 7.92
CA LEU A 184 -9.48 12.07 9.30
C LEU A 184 -10.99 11.77 9.33
N TRP A 185 -11.35 10.52 9.09
CA TRP A 185 -12.76 10.15 9.07
C TRP A 185 -13.31 10.04 10.49
N THR A 186 -14.22 10.95 10.81
CA THR A 186 -15.01 10.99 12.03
C THR A 186 -16.23 11.87 11.83
N ALA A 187 -17.06 12.04 12.87
CA ALA A 187 -18.23 12.90 12.79
C ALA A 187 -17.80 14.37 12.89
N LEU A 188 -17.79 15.05 11.76
CA LEU A 188 -17.34 16.42 11.58
C LEU A 188 -18.47 17.29 11.05
N ASP A 189 -18.37 18.58 11.33
CA ASP A 189 -19.32 19.59 10.89
C ASP A 189 -18.55 20.74 10.20
N THR A 190 -18.97 21.08 8.99
CA THR A 190 -18.41 22.18 8.20
C THR A 190 -19.38 23.37 8.10
N ASP A 191 -20.51 23.34 8.81
CA ASP A 191 -21.53 24.39 8.80
C ASP A 191 -20.95 25.77 9.12
N ILE A 192 -21.48 26.77 8.42
CA ILE A 192 -21.21 28.18 8.66
C ILE A 192 -21.91 28.67 9.93
N GLY A 193 -21.23 29.53 10.70
CA GLY A 193 -21.80 30.21 11.87
C GLY A 193 -21.58 29.50 13.21
N LEU A 194 -20.91 28.36 13.24
CA LEU A 194 -20.48 27.75 14.50
C LEU A 194 -19.37 28.59 15.14
N VAL A 195 -19.35 28.66 16.48
CA VAL A 195 -18.43 29.55 17.23
C VAL A 195 -16.96 29.26 16.90
N GLY A 196 -16.58 27.99 16.74
CA GLY A 196 -15.22 27.56 16.43
C GLY A 196 -14.78 27.93 15.02
N CYS A 197 -15.70 28.24 14.10
CA CYS A 197 -15.34 28.63 12.74
C CYS A 197 -14.57 29.95 12.70
N SER A 198 -14.70 30.81 13.72
CA SER A 198 -13.91 32.04 13.81
C SER A 198 -12.41 31.80 14.01
N THR A 199 -11.99 30.55 14.19
CA THR A 199 -10.56 30.15 14.19
C THR A 199 -9.92 30.42 12.83
N TRP A 200 -10.69 30.34 11.74
CA TRP A 200 -10.23 30.57 10.38
C TRP A 200 -10.88 31.83 9.79
N ALA A 201 -10.11 32.63 9.06
CA ALA A 201 -10.58 33.90 8.50
C ALA A 201 -11.71 33.72 7.47
N ASN A 202 -11.70 32.60 6.76
CA ASN A 202 -12.71 32.15 5.79
C ASN A 202 -13.81 31.26 6.40
N GLY A 203 -13.82 31.06 7.72
CA GLY A 203 -14.80 30.22 8.39
C GLY A 203 -14.60 28.72 8.18
N CYS A 204 -15.60 27.93 8.59
CA CYS A 204 -15.65 26.50 8.36
C CYS A 204 -16.02 26.19 6.91
N GLY A 205 -15.53 25.06 6.41
CA GLY A 205 -15.77 24.58 5.07
C GLY A 205 -14.66 23.67 4.57
N ILE A 206 -14.78 23.23 3.32
CA ILE A 206 -13.69 22.57 2.60
C ILE A 206 -13.16 23.52 1.55
N PHE A 207 -11.86 23.80 1.60
CA PHE A 207 -11.19 24.75 0.74
C PHE A 207 -10.10 24.07 -0.08
N THR A 208 -9.77 24.65 -1.23
CA THR A 208 -8.75 24.11 -2.12
C THR A 208 -7.74 25.17 -2.54
N SER A 209 -6.54 24.72 -2.89
CA SER A 209 -5.51 25.56 -3.51
C SER A 209 -4.64 24.71 -4.43
N ILE A 210 -3.92 25.37 -5.34
CA ILE A 210 -2.94 24.73 -6.21
C ILE A 210 -1.58 25.36 -5.95
N SER A 211 -0.59 24.51 -5.66
CA SER A 211 0.81 24.90 -5.56
C SER A 211 1.61 24.38 -6.75
N GLY A 212 2.69 25.08 -7.10
CA GLY A 212 3.57 24.68 -8.20
C GLY A 212 3.00 25.00 -9.59
N THR A 213 3.58 24.39 -10.61
CA THR A 213 3.23 24.59 -12.03
C THR A 213 3.26 23.26 -12.77
N ALA A 214 2.49 23.16 -13.85
CA ALA A 214 2.47 21.93 -14.66
C ALA A 214 3.89 21.62 -15.18
N PRO A 215 4.32 20.35 -15.22
CA PRO A 215 3.55 19.12 -14.94
C PRO A 215 3.71 18.59 -13.50
N ASN A 216 4.08 19.44 -12.53
CA ASN A 216 4.37 19.06 -11.14
C ASN A 216 3.53 19.89 -10.15
N ARG A 217 2.23 20.02 -10.40
CA ARG A 217 1.31 20.72 -9.49
C ARG A 217 0.99 19.86 -8.26
N ILE A 218 0.64 20.54 -7.18
CA ILE A 218 0.06 19.95 -5.98
C ILE A 218 -1.34 20.53 -5.83
N PHE A 219 -2.34 19.67 -5.68
CA PHE A 219 -3.70 20.09 -5.35
C PHE A 219 -3.93 19.84 -3.86
N ASN A 220 -4.12 20.93 -3.10
CA ASN A 220 -4.36 20.88 -1.67
C ASN A 220 -5.86 20.99 -1.42
N ILE A 221 -6.39 20.13 -0.56
CA ILE A 221 -7.78 20.10 -0.12
C ILE A 221 -7.74 20.16 1.41
N GLU A 222 -8.21 21.25 1.99
CA GLU A 222 -8.13 21.57 3.41
C GLU A 222 -9.53 21.57 4.03
N TRP A 223 -9.65 20.98 5.21
CA TRP A 223 -10.85 20.98 6.02
C TRP A 223 -10.69 21.99 7.16
N HIS A 224 -11.60 22.96 7.20
CA HIS A 224 -11.90 23.74 8.38
C HIS A 224 -13.18 23.19 8.97
N ALA A 225 -13.06 22.17 9.82
CA ALA A 225 -14.21 21.49 10.40
C ALA A 225 -14.22 21.62 11.92
N LEU A 226 -15.39 21.47 12.53
CA LEU A 226 -15.51 21.23 13.96
C LEU A 226 -15.88 19.77 14.20
N LEU A 227 -15.49 19.24 15.35
CA LEU A 227 -16.02 17.96 15.80
C LEU A 227 -17.54 18.12 16.02
N ASN A 228 -18.35 17.28 15.37
CA ASN A 228 -19.81 17.36 15.45
C ASN A 228 -20.28 17.26 16.92
N PHE A 229 -21.46 17.78 17.27
CA PHE A 229 -21.95 17.94 18.66
C PHE A 229 -21.10 18.85 19.56
N THR A 230 -20.13 19.55 18.98
CA THR A 230 -19.40 20.64 19.62
C THR A 230 -19.50 21.88 18.74
N SER A 231 -19.46 23.07 19.34
CA SER A 231 -19.46 24.31 18.58
C SER A 231 -18.09 24.97 18.54
N ASN A 232 -17.03 24.33 19.07
CA ASN A 232 -15.73 24.98 19.30
C ASN A 232 -14.53 24.02 19.34
N THR A 233 -14.64 22.80 18.82
CA THR A 233 -13.52 21.84 18.79
C THR A 233 -12.98 21.73 17.36
N PRO A 234 -11.99 22.55 16.96
CA PRO A 234 -11.50 22.61 15.59
C PRO A 234 -10.81 21.32 15.16
N GLN A 235 -10.95 20.98 13.88
CA GLN A 235 -10.35 19.86 13.18
C GLN A 235 -9.79 20.43 11.86
N ASP A 236 -8.49 20.69 11.88
CA ASP A 236 -7.75 21.33 10.80
C ASP A 236 -6.80 20.31 10.15
N PHE A 237 -7.06 19.95 8.90
CA PHE A 237 -6.25 18.98 8.18
C PHE A 237 -6.34 19.17 6.67
N GLU A 238 -5.33 18.68 5.95
CA GLU A 238 -5.18 18.86 4.51
C GLU A 238 -4.78 17.54 3.83
N VAL A 239 -5.32 17.30 2.65
CA VAL A 239 -4.83 16.28 1.71
C VAL A 239 -4.14 16.95 0.53
N ARG A 240 -2.96 16.44 0.17
CA ARG A 240 -2.21 16.86 -1.03
C ARG A 240 -2.20 15.75 -2.05
N LEU A 241 -2.71 16.05 -3.23
CA LEU A 241 -2.59 15.18 -4.41
C LEU A 241 -1.46 15.71 -5.30
N TYR A 242 -0.61 14.82 -5.80
CA TYR A 242 0.56 15.18 -6.60
C TYR A 242 0.34 14.84 -8.07
N GLU A 243 0.58 15.82 -8.94
CA GLU A 243 0.53 15.63 -10.39
C GLU A 243 1.71 14.76 -10.86
N ASN A 244 1.43 13.71 -11.63
CA ASN A 244 2.43 12.84 -12.27
C ASN A 244 3.44 12.16 -11.32
N ASP A 245 3.13 12.01 -10.03
CA ASP A 245 4.04 11.32 -9.11
C ASP A 245 4.14 9.82 -9.46
N PRO A 246 5.36 9.28 -9.67
CA PRO A 246 5.55 7.90 -10.10
C PRO A 246 5.07 6.87 -9.07
N ASN A 247 5.02 7.25 -7.78
CA ASN A 247 4.57 6.42 -6.68
C ASN A 247 3.11 6.71 -6.29
N GLN A 248 2.34 7.41 -7.13
CA GLN A 248 0.94 7.78 -6.86
C GLN A 248 0.78 8.46 -5.49
N ARG A 249 1.77 9.27 -5.12
CA ARG A 249 1.87 9.83 -3.78
C ARG A 249 0.68 10.75 -3.48
N PHE A 250 0.20 10.67 -2.24
CA PHE A 250 -0.55 11.74 -1.60
C PHE A 250 -0.07 11.93 -0.17
N ASP A 251 -0.26 13.12 0.38
CA ASP A 251 0.06 13.41 1.77
C ASP A 251 -1.21 13.79 2.54
N VAL A 252 -1.25 13.45 3.82
CA VAL A 252 -2.23 13.96 4.79
C VAL A 252 -1.48 14.77 5.85
N ILE A 253 -1.87 16.02 6.03
CA ILE A 253 -1.26 16.95 6.99
C ILE A 253 -2.30 17.26 8.06
N TYR A 254 -1.91 17.18 9.33
CA TYR A 254 -2.75 17.48 10.47
C TYR A 254 -2.24 18.76 11.13
N GLY A 255 -3.07 19.81 11.11
CA GLY A 255 -2.86 21.03 11.86
C GLY A 255 -3.34 20.87 13.29
N THR A 256 -4.22 21.76 13.73
CA THR A 256 -4.88 21.64 15.03
C THR A 256 -6.02 20.62 14.95
N VAL A 257 -5.88 19.51 15.67
CA VAL A 257 -6.94 18.51 15.83
C VAL A 257 -7.33 18.52 17.30
N GLY A 258 -8.45 19.16 17.61
CA GLY A 258 -8.99 19.29 18.95
C GLY A 258 -9.62 18.01 19.47
N ASN A 259 -9.93 17.97 20.76
CA ASN A 259 -10.70 16.88 21.35
C ASN A 259 -11.77 17.41 22.31
N ALA A 260 -12.89 16.70 22.39
CA ALA A 260 -13.97 16.99 23.32
C ALA A 260 -14.14 15.83 24.31
N PHE A 261 -13.93 16.11 25.59
CA PHE A 261 -14.08 15.12 26.65
C PHE A 261 -15.55 14.67 26.80
N GLY A 262 -15.75 13.37 27.02
CA GLY A 262 -17.07 12.79 27.31
C GLY A 262 -17.87 12.32 26.09
N LEU A 263 -17.30 12.40 24.89
CA LEU A 263 -17.88 11.90 23.64
C LEU A 263 -16.98 10.79 23.07
N ASN A 264 -17.59 9.72 22.54
CA ASN A 264 -16.87 8.55 22.02
C ASN A 264 -16.77 8.63 20.49
N TYR A 265 -15.90 9.49 19.98
CA TYR A 265 -15.58 9.49 18.54
C TYR A 265 -14.58 8.40 18.21
N LEU A 266 -14.73 7.83 17.02
CA LEU A 266 -13.69 7.05 16.36
C LEU A 266 -13.08 7.93 15.28
N TRP A 267 -11.78 8.15 15.35
CA TRP A 267 -11.01 8.78 14.28
C TRP A 267 -10.32 7.69 13.48
N VAL A 268 -10.43 7.78 12.16
CA VAL A 268 -9.88 6.81 11.22
C VAL A 268 -9.01 7.54 10.22
N GLY A 269 -7.78 7.05 10.05
CA GLY A 269 -6.80 7.55 9.10
C GLY A 269 -6.32 6.41 8.22
N GLY A 270 -6.32 6.59 6.90
CA GLY A 270 -5.87 5.56 5.99
C GLY A 270 -6.35 5.73 4.57
N VAL A 271 -6.29 4.64 3.80
CA VAL A 271 -6.77 4.56 2.43
C VAL A 271 -7.24 3.16 2.12
N GLN A 272 -8.33 3.04 1.37
CA GLN A 272 -8.88 1.78 0.89
C GLN A 272 -8.92 1.78 -0.64
N GLY A 273 -8.48 0.67 -1.23
CA GLY A 273 -8.45 0.43 -2.67
C GLY A 273 -9.50 -0.59 -3.10
N PRO A 274 -9.23 -1.37 -4.16
CA PRO A 274 -10.06 -2.51 -4.53
C PRO A 274 -10.18 -3.53 -3.38
N PRO A 275 -11.14 -4.47 -3.45
CA PRO A 275 -11.34 -5.48 -2.42
C PRO A 275 -10.04 -6.21 -2.05
N GLY A 276 -9.73 -6.21 -0.76
CA GLY A 276 -8.51 -6.82 -0.20
C GLY A 276 -7.31 -5.88 -0.06
N PHE A 277 -7.41 -4.63 -0.52
CA PHE A 277 -6.34 -3.63 -0.40
C PHE A 277 -6.77 -2.45 0.46
N PHE A 278 -6.18 -2.30 1.64
CA PHE A 278 -6.26 -1.10 2.46
C PHE A 278 -4.97 -0.87 3.27
N THR A 279 -4.75 0.37 3.66
CA THR A 279 -3.72 0.78 4.62
C THR A 279 -4.39 1.60 5.71
N GLU A 280 -4.36 1.10 6.94
CA GLU A 280 -4.83 1.83 8.13
C GLU A 280 -3.64 2.47 8.85
N ASP A 281 -3.61 3.79 8.93
CA ASP A 281 -2.62 4.56 9.69
C ASP A 281 -3.01 4.67 11.17
N PHE A 282 -4.31 4.83 11.44
CA PHE A 282 -4.88 4.72 12.78
C PHE A 282 -6.37 4.44 12.75
N CYS A 283 -6.84 3.76 13.80
CA CYS A 283 -8.25 3.68 14.17
C CYS A 283 -8.35 3.80 15.69
N GLN A 284 -8.75 4.97 16.20
CA GLN A 284 -8.60 5.31 17.60
C GLN A 284 -9.84 5.98 18.18
N THR A 285 -10.20 5.58 19.42
CA THR A 285 -11.23 6.25 20.23
C THR A 285 -10.59 7.07 21.35
N GLY A 286 -11.21 8.18 21.77
CA GLY A 286 -11.01 8.75 23.11
C GLY A 286 -10.21 10.06 23.29
N VAL A 287 -9.52 10.16 24.45
CA VAL A 287 -9.13 11.41 25.15
C VAL A 287 -7.90 12.17 24.61
N SER A 288 -7.25 11.69 23.55
CA SER A 288 -6.16 12.40 22.88
C SER A 288 -6.41 12.41 21.37
N PRO A 289 -6.33 13.57 20.70
CA PRO A 289 -6.49 13.63 19.25
C PRO A 289 -5.40 12.80 18.55
N PRO A 290 -5.73 12.07 17.46
CA PRO A 290 -4.86 11.04 16.89
C PRO A 290 -3.54 11.60 16.33
N ARG A 291 -3.58 12.81 15.76
CA ARG A 291 -2.44 13.51 15.16
C ARG A 291 -2.66 15.02 15.19
N THR A 292 -1.68 15.78 15.66
CA THR A 292 -1.68 17.25 15.54
C THR A 292 -0.27 17.72 15.22
N ASN A 293 -0.14 18.72 14.36
CA ASN A 293 1.13 19.30 13.89
C ASN A 293 2.10 18.25 13.30
N VAL A 294 1.57 17.27 12.58
CA VAL A 294 2.33 16.20 11.93
C VAL A 294 1.74 15.91 10.56
N SER A 295 2.44 15.14 9.75
CA SER A 295 1.96 14.68 8.45
C SER A 295 2.24 13.20 8.22
N ARG A 296 1.56 12.64 7.22
CA ARG A 296 1.69 11.27 6.75
C ARG A 296 1.76 11.27 5.23
N THR A 297 2.87 10.76 4.71
CA THR A 297 3.05 10.55 3.28
C THR A 297 2.68 9.12 2.92
N TYR A 298 1.76 8.97 1.98
CA TYR A 298 1.33 7.69 1.44
C TYR A 298 2.00 7.49 0.08
N THR A 299 2.77 6.42 -0.06
CA THR A 299 3.41 6.03 -1.33
C THR A 299 2.94 4.65 -1.76
N PHE A 300 2.47 4.54 -3.01
CA PHE A 300 2.04 3.27 -3.58
C PHE A 300 3.25 2.43 -3.96
N VAL A 301 3.29 1.19 -3.48
CA VAL A 301 4.29 0.20 -3.87
C VAL A 301 3.65 -0.76 -4.87
N PRO A 302 3.95 -0.66 -6.18
CA PRO A 302 3.41 -1.58 -7.17
C PRO A 302 3.96 -2.99 -6.96
N CYS A 303 3.22 -4.00 -7.40
CA CYS A 303 3.77 -5.34 -7.54
C CYS A 303 4.85 -5.34 -8.61
N GLY A 304 6.01 -5.93 -8.28
CA GLY A 304 7.02 -6.23 -9.28
C GLY A 304 6.39 -7.08 -10.36
N SER A 305 6.37 -6.59 -11.60
CA SER A 305 6.10 -7.45 -12.75
C SER A 305 7.25 -8.46 -12.81
N PRO A 306 6.99 -9.77 -13.03
CA PRO A 306 8.08 -10.69 -13.33
C PRO A 306 8.79 -10.16 -14.57
N THR A 307 10.02 -9.70 -14.41
CA THR A 307 10.89 -9.42 -15.55
C THR A 307 11.11 -10.76 -16.24
N PRO A 308 10.86 -10.90 -17.56
CA PRO A 308 11.20 -12.13 -18.26
C PRO A 308 12.72 -12.30 -18.19
N THR A 309 13.19 -13.15 -17.27
CA THR A 309 14.58 -13.58 -17.25
C THR A 309 14.76 -14.42 -18.50
N SER A 310 15.62 -13.97 -19.42
CA SER A 310 16.06 -14.81 -20.53
C SER A 310 16.79 -16.02 -19.96
N THR A 311 16.09 -17.14 -19.76
CA THR A 311 16.73 -18.40 -19.43
C THR A 311 17.56 -18.80 -20.65
N PRO A 312 18.90 -18.82 -20.59
CA PRO A 312 19.69 -19.29 -21.71
C PRO A 312 19.32 -20.76 -21.97
N THR A 313 18.62 -21.01 -23.08
CA THR A 313 18.39 -22.38 -23.54
C THR A 313 19.74 -22.94 -23.99
N ALA A 314 20.32 -23.83 -23.20
CA ALA A 314 21.50 -24.60 -23.61
C ALA A 314 21.11 -25.42 -24.85
N THR A 315 21.48 -24.93 -26.03
CA THR A 315 21.35 -25.70 -27.27
C THR A 315 22.46 -26.74 -27.25
N ALA A 316 22.09 -28.01 -27.10
CA ALA A 316 23.04 -29.11 -27.21
C ALA A 316 23.54 -29.18 -28.66
N THR A 317 24.71 -28.61 -28.93
CA THR A 317 25.42 -28.83 -30.19
C THR A 317 25.95 -30.26 -30.18
N ALA A 318 25.31 -31.16 -30.92
CA ALA A 318 25.84 -32.50 -31.14
C ALA A 318 27.12 -32.41 -31.97
N THR A 319 28.28 -32.52 -31.31
CA THR A 319 29.55 -32.74 -32.00
C THR A 319 29.57 -34.19 -32.50
N ALA A 320 29.42 -34.39 -33.80
CA ALA A 320 29.57 -35.72 -34.41
C ALA A 320 31.05 -36.13 -34.35
N THR A 321 31.41 -36.99 -33.39
CA THR A 321 32.70 -37.67 -33.38
C THR A 321 32.66 -38.78 -34.42
N VAL A 322 33.29 -38.56 -35.57
CA VAL A 322 33.48 -39.61 -36.58
C VAL A 322 34.51 -40.60 -36.04
N THR A 323 34.07 -41.80 -35.65
CA THR A 323 34.98 -42.92 -35.39
C THR A 323 35.31 -43.59 -36.73
N PRO A 324 36.55 -43.51 -37.24
CA PRO A 324 36.91 -44.22 -38.45
C PRO A 324 36.99 -45.72 -38.16
N THR A 325 36.03 -46.49 -38.67
CA THR A 325 36.14 -47.95 -38.74
C THR A 325 37.07 -48.30 -39.89
N ILE A 326 38.31 -48.69 -39.58
CA ILE A 326 39.24 -49.23 -40.58
C ILE A 326 38.79 -50.66 -40.89
N THR A 327 38.19 -50.86 -42.05
CA THR A 327 38.00 -52.21 -42.63
C THR A 327 39.23 -52.52 -43.49
N PRO A 328 40.09 -53.50 -43.13
CA PRO A 328 41.22 -53.86 -43.96
C PRO A 328 40.73 -54.68 -45.15
N ASN A 329 40.69 -54.07 -46.33
CA ASN A 329 40.58 -54.80 -47.60
C ASN A 329 41.98 -54.92 -48.20
N ALA A 330 42.52 -56.14 -48.23
CA ALA A 330 43.81 -56.42 -48.86
C ALA A 330 43.60 -56.56 -50.36
N THR A 331 44.09 -55.61 -51.15
CA THR A 331 44.19 -55.74 -52.61
C THR A 331 45.62 -55.44 -53.03
N THR A 332 46.32 -56.47 -53.49
CA THR A 332 47.68 -56.38 -54.03
C THR A 332 47.61 -55.78 -55.43
N THR A 333 48.29 -54.64 -55.64
CA THR A 333 48.43 -54.02 -56.97
C THR A 333 49.90 -53.90 -57.33
N ALA A 334 50.25 -54.41 -58.52
CA ALA A 334 51.61 -54.46 -59.04
C ALA A 334 52.12 -53.06 -59.46
N THR A 335 53.39 -52.83 -59.19
CA THR A 335 54.17 -51.62 -59.48
C THR A 335 54.46 -51.45 -60.97
N PRO A 336 54.16 -50.29 -61.59
CA PRO A 336 54.81 -49.88 -62.84
C PRO A 336 55.93 -48.86 -62.64
N THR A 337 56.98 -49.03 -63.43
CA THR A 337 58.24 -48.28 -63.57
C THR A 337 58.04 -46.80 -63.96
N PRO A 338 58.87 -45.85 -63.46
CA PRO A 338 58.73 -44.42 -63.78
C PRO A 338 59.28 -44.06 -65.17
N THR A 339 58.57 -43.17 -65.88
CA THR A 339 59.04 -42.51 -67.12
C THR A 339 59.19 -41.00 -66.88
N ALA A 340 60.20 -40.38 -67.50
CA ALA A 340 60.64 -39.01 -67.23
C ALA A 340 59.65 -37.90 -67.66
N ARG A 341 59.65 -36.81 -66.88
CA ARG A 341 58.79 -35.62 -66.97
C ARG A 341 59.44 -34.52 -67.82
N PRO A 342 58.74 -33.86 -68.76
CA PRO A 342 59.25 -32.67 -69.44
C PRO A 342 58.95 -31.35 -68.68
N THR A 343 59.83 -30.39 -68.93
CA THR A 343 60.00 -29.04 -68.38
C THR A 343 58.77 -28.12 -68.53
N PRO A 344 58.46 -27.23 -67.56
CA PRO A 344 57.31 -26.32 -67.65
C PRO A 344 57.62 -25.02 -68.42
N THR A 345 56.66 -24.58 -69.23
CA THR A 345 56.65 -23.31 -69.99
C THR A 345 56.13 -22.15 -69.15
N VAL A 346 56.71 -20.96 -69.32
CA VAL A 346 56.43 -19.71 -68.59
C VAL A 346 55.07 -19.09 -68.98
N ARG A 347 54.32 -18.58 -67.98
CA ARG A 347 53.05 -17.84 -68.13
C ARG A 347 53.31 -16.32 -68.06
N PRO A 348 52.65 -15.48 -68.88
CA PRO A 348 52.89 -14.04 -68.85
C PRO A 348 52.15 -13.31 -67.71
N ASN A 349 52.81 -12.24 -67.26
CA ASN A 349 52.50 -11.34 -66.16
C ASN A 349 51.37 -10.36 -66.52
N ILE A 350 50.42 -10.13 -65.60
CA ILE A 350 49.26 -9.24 -65.81
C ILE A 350 49.50 -7.92 -65.06
N THR A 351 49.39 -6.80 -65.77
CA THR A 351 49.64 -5.42 -65.29
C THR A 351 48.48 -4.88 -64.42
N PRO A 352 48.73 -4.10 -63.35
CA PRO A 352 47.67 -3.50 -62.53
C PRO A 352 47.02 -2.28 -63.18
N ARG A 353 45.70 -2.16 -63.05
CA ARG A 353 44.86 -1.04 -63.54
C ARG A 353 44.89 0.15 -62.57
N THR A 354 44.96 1.37 -63.10
CA THR A 354 44.98 2.63 -62.34
C THR A 354 43.60 3.05 -61.81
N ARG A 355 43.63 3.68 -60.62
CA ARG A 355 42.47 4.21 -59.87
C ARG A 355 42.12 5.64 -60.34
N PRO A 356 40.84 6.00 -60.56
CA PRO A 356 40.47 7.37 -60.93
C PRO A 356 40.43 8.35 -59.75
N THR A 357 40.80 9.61 -60.02
CA THR A 357 40.85 10.79 -59.14
C THR A 357 39.46 11.44 -58.98
N PRO A 358 39.08 12.03 -57.83
CA PRO A 358 37.81 12.73 -57.66
C PRO A 358 37.84 14.20 -58.15
N PRO A 359 36.70 14.79 -58.57
CA PRO A 359 36.62 16.18 -59.01
C PRO A 359 36.50 17.18 -57.85
N PRO A 360 36.81 18.49 -58.08
CA PRO A 360 36.95 19.48 -57.03
C PRO A 360 35.63 20.16 -56.63
N ARG A 361 35.61 20.60 -55.37
CA ARG A 361 34.53 21.32 -54.67
C ARG A 361 34.44 22.78 -55.14
N SER A 362 33.24 23.26 -55.45
CA SER A 362 32.94 24.68 -55.68
C SER A 362 32.22 25.32 -54.48
N ILE A 363 32.61 26.56 -54.16
CA ILE A 363 31.96 27.56 -53.29
C ILE A 363 31.99 28.86 -54.14
N PRO A 364 30.90 29.63 -54.28
CA PRO A 364 30.39 30.56 -53.27
C PRO A 364 29.05 30.18 -52.65
#